data_AF-W4AL01-F1
#
_entry.id   AF-W4AL01-F1
#
_cell.length_a   1.000
_cell.length_b   1.000
_cell.length_c   1.000
_cell.angle_alpha   90.00
_cell.angle_beta   90.00
_cell.angle_gamma   90.00
#
_symmetry.space_group_name_H-M   'P 1'
#
loop_
_entity.id
_entity.type
_entity.pdbx_description
1 polymer ?
#
loop_
_entity_poly.entity_id
_entity_poly.type
_entity_poly.pdbx_seq_one_letter_code
_entity_poly.pdbx_strand_id
1 'polypeptide(L)'
;MTDALKIGQAYVKASAELRFNTDQLSDLLKNGKVDSPEFVELWQQRDEAYTAWNNASMLLRELPVEGMAVVVNEINRMQTNMVCI
;
A
#
# COMPACT_ATOMS: atom_id res chain seq x y z
N MET A 1 9.70 -10.86 15.44
CA MET A 1 9.41 -10.63 14.00
C MET A 1 10.72 -10.34 13.30
N THR A 2 11.06 -11.08 12.25
CA THR A 2 12.24 -10.79 11.41
C THR A 2 12.01 -9.49 10.64
N ASP A 3 13.07 -8.76 10.30
CA ASP A 3 12.94 -7.48 9.60
C ASP A 3 12.33 -7.64 8.20
N ALA A 4 12.58 -8.76 7.54
CA ALA A 4 11.93 -9.13 6.28
C ALA A 4 10.39 -9.15 6.39
N LEU A 5 9.83 -9.80 7.43
CA LEU A 5 8.37 -9.84 7.65
C LEU A 5 7.76 -8.45 7.85
N LYS A 6 8.45 -7.56 8.57
CA LYS A 6 7.99 -6.17 8.77
C LYS A 6 7.91 -5.42 7.44
N ILE A 7 8.91 -5.60 6.56
CA ILE A 7 8.94 -4.95 5.25
C ILE A 7 7.81 -5.48 4.36
N GLY A 8 7.56 -6.79 4.36
CA GLY A 8 6.43 -7.38 3.63
C GLY A 8 5.07 -6.84 4.08
N GLN A 9 4.87 -6.72 5.39
CA GLN A 9 3.66 -6.12 5.96
C GLN A 9 3.50 -4.65 5.60
N ALA A 10 4.58 -3.86 5.70
CA ALA A 10 4.57 -2.47 5.30
C ALA A 10 4.21 -2.31 3.81
N TYR A 11 4.77 -3.16 2.95
CA TYR A 11 4.48 -3.16 1.52
C TYR A 11 3.00 -3.45 1.22
N VAL A 12 2.42 -4.50 1.82
CA VAL A 12 1.00 -4.86 1.57
C VAL A 12 0.06 -3.80 2.12
N LYS A 13 0.31 -3.32 3.34
CA LYS A 13 -0.51 -2.27 3.94
C LYS A 13 -0.51 -1.00 3.08
N ALA A 14 0.66 -0.51 2.71
CA ALA A 14 0.77 0.69 1.87
C ALA A 14 0.16 0.49 0.48
N SER A 15 0.28 -0.72 -0.10
CA SER A 15 -0.39 -1.06 -1.36
C SER A 15 -1.92 -0.99 -1.25
N ALA A 16 -2.48 -1.50 -0.14
CA ALA A 16 -3.91 -1.48 0.11
C ALA A 16 -4.43 -0.05 0.31
N GLU A 17 -3.75 0.75 1.14
CA GLU A 17 -4.09 2.15 1.39
C GLU A 17 -3.97 2.99 0.11
N LEU A 18 -2.91 2.80 -0.67
CA LEU A 18 -2.73 3.51 -1.95
C LEU A 18 -3.86 3.19 -2.93
N ARG A 19 -4.26 1.92 -3.04
CA ARG A 19 -5.37 1.49 -3.90
C ARG A 19 -6.69 2.10 -3.44
N PHE A 20 -7.02 1.93 -2.15
CA PHE A 20 -8.25 2.44 -1.56
C PHE A 20 -8.40 3.96 -1.75
N ASN A 21 -7.34 4.73 -1.48
CA ASN A 21 -7.36 6.18 -1.65
C ASN A 21 -7.47 6.57 -3.13
N THR A 22 -6.80 5.85 -4.03
CA THR A 22 -6.89 6.10 -5.48
C THR A 22 -8.29 5.80 -6.02
N ASP A 23 -8.95 4.74 -5.53
CA ASP A 23 -10.32 4.39 -5.91
C ASP A 23 -11.30 5.48 -5.44
N GLN A 24 -11.21 5.92 -4.19
CA GLN A 24 -12.05 7.01 -3.67
C GLN A 24 -11.83 8.34 -4.40
N LEU A 25 -10.57 8.73 -4.65
CA LEU A 25 -10.27 9.94 -5.42
C LEU A 25 -10.84 9.87 -6.83
N SER A 26 -10.77 8.71 -7.48
CA SER A 26 -11.34 8.48 -8.80
C SER A 26 -12.85 8.67 -8.80
N ASP A 27 -13.54 8.26 -7.72
CA ASP A 27 -14.98 8.46 -7.59
C ASP A 27 -15.36 9.91 -7.28
N LEU A 28 -14.58 10.62 -6.45
CA LEU A 28 -14.76 12.06 -6.24
C LEU A 28 -14.53 12.86 -7.53
N LEU A 29 -13.53 12.49 -8.33
CA LEU A 29 -13.25 13.05 -9.66
C LEU A 29 -14.45 12.89 -10.59
N LYS A 30 -15.00 11.67 -10.71
CA LYS A 30 -16.18 11.41 -11.54
C LYS A 30 -17.41 12.19 -11.10
N ASN A 31 -17.54 12.45 -9.79
CA ASN A 31 -18.65 13.20 -9.20
C ASN A 31 -18.42 14.72 -9.18
N GLY A 32 -17.32 15.22 -9.76
CA GLY A 32 -17.02 16.66 -9.86
C GLY A 32 -16.67 17.32 -8.52
N LYS A 33 -16.28 16.55 -7.50
CA LYS A 33 -16.00 17.03 -6.14
C LYS A 33 -14.53 17.40 -5.91
N VAL A 34 -13.81 17.87 -6.93
CA VAL A 34 -12.36 18.09 -6.90
C VAL A 34 -11.90 19.19 -5.92
N ASP A 35 -12.79 20.13 -5.60
CA ASP A 35 -12.50 21.23 -4.66
C ASP A 35 -13.01 20.94 -3.24
N SER A 36 -13.50 19.73 -2.96
CA SER A 36 -13.99 19.39 -1.62
C SER A 36 -12.82 19.23 -0.64
N PRO A 37 -12.99 19.57 0.66
CA PRO A 37 -12.00 19.26 1.69
C PRO A 37 -11.64 17.77 1.73
N GLU A 38 -12.63 16.91 1.52
CA GLU A 38 -12.49 15.45 1.44
C GLU A 38 -11.53 15.03 0.31
N PHE A 39 -11.61 15.67 -0.86
CA PHE A 39 -10.70 15.41 -1.97
C PHE A 39 -9.25 15.75 -1.61
N VAL A 40 -9.04 16.91 -0.99
CA VAL A 40 -7.70 17.35 -0.56
C VAL A 40 -7.12 16.41 0.49
N GLU A 41 -7.92 15.99 1.47
CA GLU A 41 -7.50 15.03 2.50
C GLU A 41 -7.14 13.67 1.88
N LEU A 42 -7.99 13.12 1.01
CA LEU A 42 -7.71 11.85 0.34
C LEU A 42 -6.50 11.95 -0.58
N TRP A 43 -6.27 13.10 -1.22
CA TRP A 43 -5.09 13.34 -2.04
C TRP A 43 -3.81 13.27 -1.21
N GLN A 44 -3.80 13.93 -0.06
CA GLN A 44 -2.67 13.90 0.87
C GLN A 44 -2.42 12.47 1.39
N GLN A 45 -3.47 11.77 1.80
CA GLN A 45 -3.36 10.37 2.26
C GLN A 45 -2.86 9.44 1.15
N ARG A 46 -3.26 9.67 -0.10
CA ARG A 46 -2.74 8.91 -1.26
C ARG A 46 -1.23 9.13 -1.43
N ASP A 47 -0.74 10.36 -1.29
CA ASP A 47 0.67 10.69 -1.48
C ASP A 47 1.55 10.09 -0.36
N GLU A 48 1.06 10.11 0.88
CA GLU A 48 1.69 9.42 2.01
C GLU A 48 1.75 7.91 1.79
N ALA A 49 0.64 7.30 1.34
CA ALA A 49 0.59 5.88 1.00
C ALA A 49 1.53 5.53 -0.16
N TYR A 50 1.65 6.39 -1.17
CA TYR A 50 2.59 6.22 -2.27
C TYR A 50 4.04 6.26 -1.78
N THR A 51 4.39 7.22 -0.92
CA THR A 51 5.72 7.33 -0.32
C THR A 51 6.06 6.09 0.51
N ALA A 52 5.13 5.64 1.36
CA ALA A 52 5.29 4.43 2.16
C ALA A 52 5.46 3.18 1.29
N TRP A 53 4.64 3.04 0.24
CA TRP A 53 4.73 1.95 -0.72
C TRP A 53 6.08 1.94 -1.45
N ASN A 54 6.52 3.10 -1.95
CA ASN A 54 7.78 3.24 -2.66
C ASN A 54 8.96 2.84 -1.74
N ASN A 55 9.00 3.35 -0.52
CA ASN A 55 10.03 3.03 0.45
C ASN A 55 10.07 1.53 0.80
N ALA A 56 8.90 0.92 1.06
CA ALA A 56 8.81 -0.51 1.31
C ALA A 56 9.29 -1.33 0.10
N SER A 57 8.91 -0.90 -1.12
CA SER A 57 9.33 -1.58 -2.36
C SER A 57 10.85 -1.51 -2.59
N MET A 58 11.50 -0.41 -2.22
CA MET A 58 12.95 -0.28 -2.28
C MET A 58 13.62 -1.23 -1.29
N LEU A 59 13.15 -1.26 -0.04
CA LEU A 59 13.68 -2.16 0.99
C LEU A 59 13.53 -3.64 0.60
N LEU A 60 12.43 -4.00 -0.08
CA LEU A 60 12.25 -5.37 -0.59
C LEU A 60 13.32 -5.77 -1.60
N ARG A 61 13.76 -4.84 -2.45
CA ARG A 61 14.80 -5.11 -3.46
C ARG A 61 16.19 -5.28 -2.85
N GLU A 62 16.40 -4.74 -1.65
CA GLU A 62 17.66 -4.83 -0.91
C GLU A 62 17.75 -6.08 -0.03
N LEU A 63 16.68 -6.87 0.08
CA LEU A 63 16.68 -8.09 0.89
C LEU A 63 17.57 -9.18 0.28
N PRO A 64 18.34 -9.91 1.11
CA PRO A 64 18.97 -11.17 0.71
C PRO A 64 17.92 -12.17 0.20
N VAL A 65 18.35 -13.11 -0.64
CA VAL A 65 17.48 -14.12 -1.30
C VAL A 65 16.69 -14.93 -0.27
N GLU A 66 17.30 -15.25 0.88
CA GLU A 66 16.66 -16.00 1.96
C GLU A 66 15.52 -15.20 2.60
N GLY A 67 15.66 -13.88 2.71
CA GLY A 67 14.63 -12.97 3.22
C GLY A 67 13.48 -12.78 2.24
N MET A 68 13.79 -12.73 0.93
CA MET A 68 12.79 -12.57 -0.13
C MET A 68 11.74 -13.67 -0.13
N ALA A 69 12.13 -14.94 0.04
CA ALA A 69 11.17 -16.05 0.07
C ALA A 69 10.16 -15.93 1.24
N VAL A 70 10.63 -15.48 2.40
CA VAL A 70 9.77 -15.24 3.57
C VAL A 70 8.78 -14.11 3.30
N VAL A 71 9.25 -13.02 2.69
CA VAL A 71 8.39 -11.90 2.32
C VAL A 71 7.33 -12.31 1.31
N VAL A 72 7.71 -13.00 0.23
CA VAL A 72 6.76 -13.38 -0.83
C VAL A 72 5.62 -14.22 -0.27
N ASN A 73 5.93 -15.18 0.60
CA ASN A 73 4.92 -15.99 1.28
C ASN A 73 3.99 -15.15 2.16
N GLU A 74 4.55 -14.19 2.90
CA GLU A 74 3.77 -13.30 3.76
C GLU A 74 2.88 -12.34 2.95
N ILE A 75 3.39 -11.78 1.85
CA ILE A 75 2.61 -10.96 0.91
C ILE A 75 1.44 -11.77 0.36
N ASN A 76 1.69 -12.99 -0.13
CA ASN A 76 0.64 -13.86 -0.67
C ASN A 76 -0.43 -14.18 0.38
N ARG A 77 -0.02 -14.46 1.63
CA ARG A 77 -0.93 -14.71 2.75
C ARG A 77 -1.82 -13.50 3.03
N MET A 78 -1.23 -12.31 3.12
CA MET A 78 -1.98 -11.09 3.42
C MET A 78 -2.92 -10.67 2.28
N GLN A 79 -2.48 -10.79 1.03
CA GLN A 79 -3.31 -10.52 -0.15
C GLN A 79 -4.52 -11.47 -0.22
N THR A 80 -4.32 -12.75 0.08
CA THR A 80 -5.43 -13.72 0.14
C THR A 80 -6.46 -13.34 1.19
N ASN A 81 -6.02 -12.86 2.36
CA ASN A 81 -6.92 -12.43 3.43
C ASN A 81 -7.65 -11.11 3.12
N MET A 82 -7.05 -10.23 2.32
CA MET A 82 -7.66 -8.96 1.90
C MET A 82 -8.74 -9.13 0.82
N VAL A 83 -8.70 -10.20 0.02
CA VAL A 83 -9.71 -10.47 -1.03
C VAL A 83 -11.00 -11.07 -0.43
N CYS A 84 -10.97 -11.51 0.83
CA CYS A 84 -12.10 -12.13 1.53
C CYS A 84 -12.93 -11.17 2.40
N ILE A 85 -12.70 -9.84 2.29
CA ILE A 85 -13.45 -8.78 2.99
C ILE A 85 -14.06 -7.87 1.94
#